data_AF-A0AA40ZWG2-F1
#
_entry.id   AF-A0AA40ZWG2-F1
#
_cell.length_a   1.000
_cell.length_b   1.000
_cell.length_c   1.000
_cell.angle_alpha   90.00
_cell.angle_beta   90.00
_cell.angle_gamma   90.00
#
_symmetry.space_group_name_H-M   'P 1'
#
loop_
_entity.id
_entity.type
_entity.pdbx_description
1 polymer ?
#
loop_
_entity_poly.entity_id
_entity_poly.type
_entity_poly.pdbx_seq_one_letter_code
_entity_poly.pdbx_strand_id
1 'polypeptide(L)' 'MTLKEWLDREAMSVPQFATRIGRSAEAVRRYVSGERIPDKDTMPLIAEATQRKVTPNDFFDLTPIKRRRSMPSQVAA' A
#
# COMPACT_ATOMS: atom_id res chain seq x y z
N MET A 1 -5.22 1.71 -4.06
CA MET A 1 -4.65 0.87 -5.13
C MET A 1 -3.55 0.07 -4.47
N THR A 2 -3.80 -1.21 -4.20
CA THR A 2 -2.78 -2.08 -3.61
C THR A 2 -1.69 -2.41 -4.64
N LEU A 3 -0.52 -2.83 -4.15
CA LEU A 3 0.55 -3.34 -5.02
C LEU A 3 0.07 -4.54 -5.85
N LYS A 4 -0.78 -5.39 -5.28
CA LYS A 4 -1.36 -6.55 -5.97
C LYS A 4 -2.20 -6.12 -7.18
N GLU A 5 -3.14 -5.19 -6.98
CA GLU A 5 -4.01 -4.67 -8.05
C GLU A 5 -3.19 -3.98 -9.15
N TRP A 6 -2.14 -3.27 -8.77
CA TRP A 6 -1.26 -2.63 -9.76
C TRP A 6 -0.51 -3.66 -10.60
N LEU A 7 0.05 -4.71 -9.99
CA LEU A 7 0.74 -5.78 -10.71
C LEU A 7 -0.17 -6.52 -11.68
N ASP A 8 -1.40 -6.81 -11.26
CA ASP A 8 -2.42 -7.47 -12.09
C ASP A 8 -2.78 -6.63 -13.32
N ARG A 9 -3.06 -5.32 -13.11
CA ARG A 9 -3.38 -4.40 -14.21
C ARG A 9 -2.25 -4.27 -15.23
N GLU A 10 -1.01 -4.25 -14.80
CA GLU A 10 0.15 -4.17 -15.68
C GLU A 10 0.58 -5.54 -16.25
N ALA A 11 -0.17 -6.61 -15.97
CA ALA A 11 0.16 -8.00 -16.30
C ALA A 11 1.59 -8.38 -15.91
N MET A 12 2.06 -7.84 -14.78
CA MET A 12 3.44 -7.97 -14.31
C MET A 12 3.54 -8.99 -13.19
N SER A 13 4.41 -9.98 -13.37
CA SER A 13 4.65 -10.99 -12.34
C SER A 13 5.50 -10.44 -11.20
N VAL A 14 5.33 -11.00 -9.99
CA VAL A 14 6.15 -10.68 -8.81
C VAL A 14 7.66 -10.76 -9.07
N PRO A 15 8.24 -11.82 -9.68
CA PRO A 15 9.68 -11.86 -9.92
C PRO A 15 10.14 -10.78 -10.90
N GLN A 16 9.35 -10.42 -11.92
CA GLN A 16 9.69 -9.32 -12.83
C GLN A 16 9.73 -7.99 -12.09
N PHE A 17 8.73 -7.71 -11.26
CA PHE A 17 8.70 -6.48 -10.47
C PHE A 17 9.83 -6.43 -9.44
N ALA A 18 10.14 -7.57 -8.81
CA ALA A 18 11.24 -7.69 -7.85
C ALA A 18 12.59 -7.33 -8.48
N THR A 19 12.88 -7.86 -9.68
CA THR A 19 14.06 -7.47 -10.47
C THR A 19 14.06 -5.97 -10.78
N ARG A 20 12.91 -5.41 -11.15
CA ARG A 20 12.77 -3.97 -11.48
C ARG A 20 13.14 -3.05 -10.30
N ILE A 21 12.81 -3.42 -9.07
CA ILE A 21 13.13 -2.62 -7.87
C ILE A 21 14.39 -3.11 -7.13
N GLY A 22 15.12 -4.09 -7.68
CA GLY A 22 16.32 -4.64 -7.07
C GLY A 22 16.06 -5.31 -5.71
N ARG A 23 14.98 -6.08 -5.60
CA ARG A 23 14.62 -6.85 -4.38
C ARG A 23 14.37 -8.32 -4.72
N SER A 24 14.32 -9.18 -3.70
CA SER A 24 14.00 -10.59 -3.90
C SER A 24 12.50 -10.77 -4.19
N ALA A 25 12.17 -11.77 -5.01
CA ALA A 25 10.78 -12.11 -5.31
C ALA A 25 9.99 -12.44 -4.04
N GLU A 26 10.62 -13.08 -3.06
CA GLU A 26 10.04 -13.38 -1.75
C GLU A 26 9.71 -12.13 -0.94
N ALA A 27 10.58 -11.12 -0.94
CA ALA A 27 10.28 -9.84 -0.28
C ALA A 27 9.06 -9.18 -0.90
N VAL A 28 8.99 -9.14 -2.24
CA VAL A 28 7.84 -8.58 -2.96
C VAL A 28 6.57 -9.38 -2.70
N ARG A 29 6.63 -10.73 -2.64
CA ARG A 29 5.47 -11.55 -2.27
C ARG A 29 4.89 -11.13 -0.92
N ARG A 30 5.73 -10.91 0.08
CA ARG A 30 5.30 -10.47 1.43
C ARG A 30 4.70 -9.07 1.43
N TYR A 31 5.16 -8.19 0.56
CA TYR A 31 4.55 -6.87 0.37
C TYR A 31 3.17 -6.97 -0.28
N VAL A 32 3.03 -7.87 -1.27
CA VAL A 32 1.78 -8.11 -2.00
C VAL A 32 0.72 -8.78 -1.11
N SER A 33 1.13 -9.71 -0.24
CA SER A 33 0.23 -10.40 0.70
C SER A 33 -0.10 -9.57 1.94
N GLY A 34 0.63 -8.49 2.21
CA GLY A 34 0.50 -7.70 3.43
C GLY A 34 1.19 -8.31 4.66
N GLU A 35 1.91 -9.43 4.50
CA GLU A 35 2.71 -10.05 5.58
C GLU A 35 3.85 -9.14 6.06
N ARG A 36 4.31 -8.21 5.22
CA ARG A 36 5.37 -7.26 5.54
C ARG A 36 5.12 -5.90 4.92
N ILE A 37 5.40 -4.84 5.69
CA ILE A 37 5.48 -3.47 5.18
C ILE A 37 6.88 -3.21 4.59
N PRO A 38 7.01 -2.62 3.39
CA PRO A 38 8.29 -2.20 2.85
C PRO A 38 9.02 -1.24 3.81
N ASP A 39 10.33 -1.38 3.90
CA ASP A 39 11.16 -0.48 4.72
C ASP A 39 11.39 0.87 4.02
N LYS A 40 12.08 1.79 4.71
CA LYS A 40 12.34 3.15 4.24
C LYS A 40 13.11 3.23 2.91
N ASP A 41 13.93 2.23 2.59
CA ASP A 41 14.72 2.19 1.37
C ASP A 41 13.94 1.52 0.23
N THR A 42 13.02 0.61 0.55
CA THR A 42 12.21 -0.11 -0.45
C THR A 42 10.92 0.64 -0.84
N MET A 43 10.30 1.36 0.09
CA MET A 43 9.06 2.10 -0.16
C MET A 43 9.17 3.12 -1.31
N PRO A 44 10.23 3.97 -1.39
CA PRO A 44 10.39 4.91 -2.49
C PRO A 44 10.52 4.21 -3.85
N LEU A 45 11.26 3.10 -3.91
CA LEU A 45 11.45 2.33 -5.14
C LEU A 45 10.13 1.80 -5.70
N ILE A 46 9.24 1.33 -4.82
CA ILE A 46 7.90 0.90 -5.22
C ILE A 46 7.08 2.10 -5.72
N ALA A 47 7.10 3.22 -5.00
CA ALA A 47 6.37 4.41 -5.41
C ALA A 47 6.87 4.93 -6.76
N GLU A 48 8.17 4.94 -7.02
CA GLU A 48 8.75 5.36 -8.30
C GLU A 48 8.43 4.39 -9.43
N ALA A 49 8.63 3.09 -9.22
CA ALA A 49 8.37 2.06 -10.24
C ALA A 49 6.89 2.00 -10.64
N THR A 50 5.98 2.36 -9.73
CA THR A 50 4.54 2.40 -9.96
C THR A 50 4.02 3.77 -10.40
N GLN A 51 4.91 4.74 -10.65
CA GLN A 51 4.56 6.12 -10.99
C GLN A 51 3.60 6.76 -9.96
N ARG A 52 3.84 6.46 -8.68
CA ARG A 52 3.06 6.90 -7.51
C ARG A 52 1.59 6.45 -7.52
N LYS A 53 1.23 5.46 -8.35
CA LYS A 53 -0.09 4.83 -8.32
C LYS A 53 -0.25 3.94 -7.08
N VAL A 54 0.84 3.40 -6.54
CA VAL A 54 0.90 2.74 -5.24
C VAL A 54 1.68 3.66 -4.31
N THR A 55 1.07 4.03 -3.19
CA THR A 55 1.63 4.95 -2.20
C THR A 55 1.90 4.22 -0.88
N PRO A 56 2.68 4.80 0.05
CA PRO A 56 2.90 4.20 1.36
C PRO A 56 1.59 3.86 2.10
N ASN A 57 0.57 4.71 1.97
CA ASN A 57 -0.72 4.50 2.62
C ASN A 57 -1.44 3.24 2.12
N ASP A 58 -1.16 2.77 0.90
CA ASP A 58 -1.78 1.55 0.34
C ASP A 58 -1.23 0.25 0.99
N PHE A 59 -0.16 0.34 1.79
CA PHE A 59 0.39 -0.79 2.56
C PHE A 59 -0.17 -0.88 3.98
N PHE A 60 -0.87 0.16 4.46
CA PHE A 60 -1.43 0.17 5.81
C PHE A 60 -2.94 -0.01 5.73
N ASP A 61 -3.48 -0.94 6.52
CA ASP A 61 -4.93 -1.04 6.73
C ASP A 61 -5.37 0.10 7.66
N LEU A 62 -5.45 1.29 7.09
CA LEU A 62 -6.07 2.43 7.74
C LEU A 62 -7.58 2.28 7.59
N THR A 63 -8.15 1.38 8.40
CA THR A 63 -9.60 1.26 8.51
C THR A 63 -10.13 2.66 8.86
N PRO A 64 -11.03 3.26 8.05
CA PRO A 64 -11.51 4.60 8.34
C PRO A 64 -12.13 4.59 9.73
N ILE A 65 -11.61 5.43 10.64
CA ILE A 65 -12.29 5.66 11.91
C ILE A 65 -13.72 6.06 11.55
N LYS A 66 -14.70 5.19 11.84
CA LYS A 66 -16.12 5.58 11.77
C LYS A 66 -16.21 6.79 12.66
N ARG A 67 -16.28 8.00 12.07
CA ARG A 67 -16.58 9.21 12.83
C ARG A 67 -17.82 8.85 13.64
N ARG A 68 -17.68 8.72 14.97
CA ARG A 68 -18.83 8.50 15.85
C ARG A 68 -19.81 9.59 15.46
N ARG A 69 -20.97 9.18 14.94
CA ARG A 69 -22.04 10.09 14.54
C ARG A 69 -22.23 11.06 15.71
N SER A 70 -22.17 12.34 15.37
CA SER A 70 -22.56 13.52 16.12
C SER A 70 -23.14 13.23 17.50
N MET A 71 -22.37 13.53 18.55
CA MET A 71 -22.96 13.90 19.82
C MET A 71 -23.88 15.11 19.52
N PRO A 72 -25.17 15.10 19.90
CA PRO A 72 -25.96 16.32 19.84
C PRO A 72 -25.23 17.36 20.70
N SER A 73 -24.94 18.52 20.10
CA SER A 73 -24.49 19.69 20.87
C SER A 73 -25.61 20.02 21.84
N GLN A 74 -25.44 19.61 23.09
CA GLN A 74 -26.18 20.17 24.20
C GLN A 74 -25.57 21.55 24.45
N VAL A 75 -26.07 22.54 23.72
CA VAL A 75 -25.93 23.94 24.08
C VAL A 75 -27.29 24.40 24.61
N ALA A 76 -27.24 24.78 25.88
CA ALA A 76 -28.34 25.27 26.67
C ALA A 76 -29.00 26.51 26.05
N ALA A 77 -30.32 26.60 26.22
CA ALA A 77 -31.07 27.83 26.50
C ALA A 77 -32.41 27.43 27.13
#